data_AF-A0AAN8ZB52-F1
#
_entry.id   AF-A0AAN8ZB52-F1
#
_cell.length_a   1.000
_cell.length_b   1.000
_cell.length_c   1.000
_cell.angle_alpha   90.00
_cell.angle_beta   90.00
_cell.angle_gamma   90.00
#
_symmetry.space_group_name_H-M   'P 1'
#
loop_
_entity.id
_entity.type
_entity.pdbx_description
1 polymer ?
#
loop_
_entity_poly.entity_id
_entity_poly.type
_entity_poly.pdbx_seq_one_letter_code
_entity_poly.pdbx_strand_id
1 'polypeptide(L)'
;MVMSEWELPLCKGWSVTIYVSHYYPTADLIESDKKLQAWWTEVRTRGHEDKKDEPRSPVLKNQENLVQVMTTIIWVASAHRAAANFGQHMYGGYFSNHPTIARTDMPTEVMTDEMFDTETVLLRCFPSKVQATTVMAVLEVLSNHSPDEEYPGKTKEPSWEEDLVINNPFEQFARELRDFENIINKRNNDQTLRNRNGFHVIPYELLKPVSGPRVTGKDVILILANTKIPDNLEDVL
;
A
#
# COMPACT_ATOMS: atom_id res chain seq x y z
N MET A 1 16.63 -0.41 3.16
CA MET A 1 15.21 -0.81 3.12
C MET A 1 14.60 -0.67 1.72
N VAL A 2 15.09 0.26 0.89
CA VAL A 2 14.47 0.62 -0.42
C VAL A 2 14.60 -0.43 -1.53
N MET A 3 15.55 -1.38 -1.47
CA MET A 3 15.78 -2.32 -2.59
C MET A 3 14.90 -3.58 -2.59
N SER A 4 14.27 -3.96 -1.48
CA SER A 4 13.48 -5.20 -1.41
C SER A 4 12.05 -5.06 -1.95
N GLU A 5 11.57 -3.83 -2.17
CA GLU A 5 10.23 -3.58 -2.71
C GLU A 5 10.13 -4.05 -4.17
N TRP A 6 11.19 -3.90 -4.96
CA TRP A 6 11.25 -4.37 -6.35
C TRP A 6 11.40 -5.90 -6.49
N GLU A 7 11.69 -6.60 -5.39
CA GLU A 7 11.69 -8.06 -5.37
C GLU A 7 10.28 -8.64 -5.22
N LEU A 8 9.28 -7.82 -4.84
CA LEU A 8 7.90 -8.28 -4.77
C LEU A 8 7.44 -8.78 -6.15
N PRO A 9 6.78 -9.94 -6.21
CA PRO A 9 6.16 -10.44 -7.44
C PRO A 9 5.24 -9.38 -8.09
N LEU A 10 4.57 -8.58 -7.27
CA LEU A 10 3.73 -7.44 -7.69
C LEU A 10 4.52 -6.35 -8.46
N CYS A 11 5.77 -6.09 -8.07
CA CYS A 11 6.64 -5.07 -8.70
C CYS A 11 7.32 -5.56 -9.97
N LYS A 12 7.53 -6.87 -10.11
CA LYS A 12 8.19 -7.43 -11.29
C LYS A 12 7.34 -7.34 -12.55
N GLY A 13 6.03 -7.08 -12.41
CA GLY A 13 5.10 -6.92 -13.52
C GLY A 13 4.98 -8.16 -14.41
N TRP A 14 5.48 -9.32 -13.98
CA TRP A 14 5.52 -10.54 -14.81
C TRP A 14 4.12 -11.08 -15.09
N SER A 15 3.27 -11.20 -14.06
CA SER A 15 1.87 -11.60 -14.22
C SER A 15 1.08 -10.60 -15.08
N VAL A 16 1.34 -9.30 -14.88
CA VAL A 16 0.76 -8.23 -15.70
C VAL A 16 1.22 -8.32 -17.15
N THR A 17 2.50 -8.64 -17.38
CA THR A 17 3.05 -8.83 -18.73
C THR A 17 2.36 -9.96 -19.46
N ILE A 18 2.13 -11.09 -18.79
CA ILE A 18 1.43 -12.22 -19.41
C ILE A 18 -0.02 -11.86 -19.72
N TYR A 19 -0.71 -11.23 -18.76
CA TYR A 19 -2.08 -10.78 -18.94
C TYR A 19 -2.20 -9.82 -20.13
N VAL A 20 -1.36 -8.77 -20.16
CA VAL A 20 -1.35 -7.79 -21.26
C VAL A 20 -0.98 -8.44 -22.59
N SER A 21 0.02 -9.31 -22.63
CA SER A 21 0.44 -9.96 -23.88
C SER A 21 -0.61 -10.93 -24.43
N HIS A 22 -1.44 -11.51 -23.56
CA HIS A 22 -2.52 -12.39 -23.97
C HIS A 22 -3.67 -11.63 -24.65
N TYR A 23 -4.14 -10.53 -24.04
CA TYR A 23 -5.26 -9.74 -24.59
C TYR A 23 -4.82 -8.70 -25.64
N TYR A 24 -3.57 -8.25 -25.59
CA TYR A 24 -2.98 -7.29 -26.51
C TYR A 24 -1.67 -7.83 -27.12
N PRO A 25 -1.75 -8.83 -28.01
CA PRO A 25 -0.57 -9.43 -28.63
C PRO A 25 0.21 -8.46 -29.54
N THR A 26 -0.42 -7.35 -29.99
CA THR A 26 0.23 -6.33 -30.81
C THR A 26 -0.07 -4.91 -30.29
N ALA A 27 0.85 -3.98 -30.56
CA ALA A 27 0.69 -2.56 -30.22
C ALA A 27 -0.55 -1.93 -30.87
N ASP A 28 -0.87 -2.31 -32.10
CA ASP A 28 -2.04 -1.81 -32.84
C ASP A 28 -3.36 -2.06 -32.09
N LEU A 29 -3.47 -3.17 -31.36
CA LEU A 29 -4.67 -3.46 -30.57
C LEU A 29 -4.80 -2.52 -29.37
N ILE A 30 -3.69 -2.04 -28.80
CA ILE A 30 -3.70 -1.05 -27.72
C ILE A 30 -4.05 0.34 -28.26
N GLU A 31 -3.46 0.73 -29.39
CA GLU A 31 -3.70 2.05 -29.99
C GLU A 31 -5.12 2.18 -30.55
N SER A 32 -5.67 1.09 -31.09
CA SER A 32 -7.02 1.08 -31.66
C SER A 32 -8.14 0.84 -30.64
N ASP A 33 -7.84 0.39 -29.42
CA ASP A 33 -8.84 0.23 -28.37
C ASP A 33 -9.30 1.59 -27.82
N LYS A 34 -10.45 2.03 -28.33
CA LYS A 34 -11.06 3.31 -27.94
C LYS A 34 -11.42 3.38 -26.46
N LYS A 35 -11.78 2.27 -25.83
CA LYS A 35 -12.16 2.26 -24.41
C LYS A 35 -10.92 2.40 -23.54
N LEU A 36 -9.85 1.65 -23.84
CA LEU A 36 -8.58 1.74 -23.14
C LEU A 36 -7.96 3.14 -23.25
N GLN A 37 -7.94 3.71 -24.47
CA GLN A 37 -7.41 5.04 -24.71
C GLN A 37 -8.24 6.13 -24.02
N ALA A 38 -9.57 6.01 -24.05
CA ALA A 38 -10.46 6.95 -23.37
C ALA A 38 -10.27 6.90 -21.84
N TRP A 39 -10.21 5.69 -21.26
CA TRP A 39 -9.97 5.49 -19.83
C TRP A 39 -8.66 6.16 -19.39
N TRP A 40 -7.55 5.90 -20.09
CA TRP A 40 -6.27 6.48 -19.69
C TRP A 40 -6.22 7.99 -19.90
N THR A 41 -6.88 8.49 -20.94
CA THR A 41 -7.03 9.94 -21.16
C THR A 41 -7.81 10.59 -20.03
N GLU A 42 -8.90 9.98 -19.57
CA GLU A 42 -9.70 10.49 -18.46
C GLU A 42 -8.92 10.50 -17.16
N VAL A 43 -8.23 9.41 -16.82
CA VAL A 43 -7.36 9.33 -15.63
C VAL A 43 -6.35 10.49 -15.62
N ARG A 44 -5.70 10.76 -16.76
CA ARG A 44 -4.67 11.81 -16.86
C ARG A 44 -5.21 13.23 -16.91
N THR A 45 -6.34 13.45 -17.57
CA THR A 45 -6.81 14.82 -17.89
C THR A 45 -7.93 15.30 -16.99
N ARG A 46 -8.65 14.38 -16.34
CA ARG A 46 -9.73 14.65 -15.39
C ARG A 46 -9.38 14.17 -13.99
N GLY A 47 -8.92 12.92 -13.86
CA GLY A 47 -8.53 12.37 -12.56
C GLY A 47 -7.33 13.09 -11.93
N HIS A 48 -6.34 13.41 -12.76
CA HIS A 48 -5.14 14.16 -12.39
C HIS A 48 -5.03 15.46 -13.20
N GLU A 49 -6.13 16.23 -13.28
CA GLU A 49 -6.20 17.45 -14.10
C GLU A 49 -5.08 18.46 -13.79
N ASP A 50 -4.66 18.55 -12.52
CA ASP A 50 -3.56 19.39 -12.05
C ASP A 50 -2.20 19.03 -12.66
N LYS A 51 -2.05 17.81 -13.19
CA LYS A 51 -0.82 17.26 -13.77
C LYS A 51 -0.95 16.86 -15.24
N LYS A 52 -2.04 17.23 -15.91
CA LYS A 52 -2.31 16.80 -17.29
C LYS A 52 -1.21 17.17 -18.30
N ASP A 53 -0.52 18.28 -18.05
CA ASP A 53 0.56 18.82 -18.89
C ASP A 53 1.96 18.31 -18.50
N GLU A 54 2.05 17.34 -17.57
CA GLU A 54 3.33 16.81 -17.11
C GLU A 54 4.00 15.93 -18.20
N PRO A 55 5.23 16.28 -18.65
CA PRO A 55 5.88 15.61 -19.79
C PRO A 55 6.18 14.12 -19.58
N ARG A 56 6.20 13.66 -18.33
CA ARG A 56 6.55 12.28 -17.96
C ARG A 56 5.36 11.33 -17.96
N SER A 57 4.15 11.82 -18.20
CA SER A 57 2.97 10.95 -18.18
C SER A 57 3.00 9.91 -19.31
N PRO A 58 2.84 8.61 -19.01
CA PRO A 58 2.85 7.55 -20.03
C PRO A 58 1.82 7.76 -21.14
N VAL A 59 2.18 7.38 -22.37
CA VAL A 59 1.25 7.30 -23.50
C VAL A 59 1.06 5.82 -23.82
N LEU A 60 -0.17 5.34 -23.90
CA LEU A 60 -0.46 3.92 -24.15
C LEU A 60 -0.31 3.59 -25.64
N LYS A 61 0.93 3.29 -26.07
CA LYS A 61 1.21 2.90 -27.47
C LYS A 61 1.49 1.42 -27.65
N ASN A 62 2.04 0.77 -26.63
CA ASN A 62 2.46 -0.62 -26.73
C ASN A 62 2.29 -1.33 -25.39
N GLN A 63 2.58 -2.62 -25.40
CA GLN A 63 2.43 -3.49 -24.23
C GLN A 63 3.31 -3.03 -23.08
N GLU A 64 4.53 -2.56 -23.34
CA GLU A 64 5.43 -2.07 -22.27
C GLU A 64 4.82 -0.89 -21.52
N ASN A 65 4.24 0.08 -22.23
CA ASN A 65 3.57 1.22 -21.59
C ASN A 65 2.33 0.79 -20.80
N LEU A 66 1.54 -0.13 -21.34
CA LEU A 66 0.36 -0.64 -20.65
C LEU A 66 0.74 -1.45 -19.40
N VAL A 67 1.73 -2.33 -19.50
CA VAL A 67 2.27 -3.08 -18.36
C VAL A 67 2.77 -2.13 -17.30
N GLN A 68 3.56 -1.11 -17.67
CA GLN A 68 4.07 -0.13 -16.71
C GLN A 68 2.94 0.60 -15.97
N VAL A 69 1.93 1.07 -16.69
CA VAL A 69 0.76 1.75 -16.08
C VAL A 69 0.02 0.80 -15.14
N MET A 70 -0.33 -0.41 -15.61
CA MET A 70 -1.08 -1.38 -14.81
C MET A 70 -0.30 -1.85 -13.58
N THR A 71 0.99 -2.17 -13.72
CA THR A 71 1.86 -2.55 -12.61
C THR A 71 1.99 -1.42 -11.59
N THR A 72 2.10 -0.17 -12.04
CA THR A 72 2.15 0.99 -11.13
C THR A 72 0.86 1.14 -10.33
N ILE A 73 -0.31 1.04 -10.98
CA ILE A 73 -1.61 1.12 -10.31
C ILE A 73 -1.74 0.00 -9.29
N ILE A 74 -1.44 -1.24 -9.69
CA ILE A 74 -1.50 -2.42 -8.82
C ILE A 74 -0.56 -2.24 -7.62
N TRP A 75 0.67 -1.80 -7.82
CA TRP A 75 1.64 -1.55 -6.75
C TRP A 75 1.16 -0.49 -5.75
N VAL A 76 0.70 0.66 -6.26
CA VAL A 76 0.24 1.79 -5.44
C VAL A 76 -0.98 1.40 -4.62
N ALA A 77 -1.96 0.74 -5.26
CA ALA A 77 -3.18 0.29 -4.61
C ALA A 77 -2.94 -0.85 -3.61
N SER A 78 -1.79 -1.54 -3.72
CA SER A 78 -1.45 -2.65 -2.86
C SER A 78 -0.29 -2.41 -1.91
N ALA A 79 0.90 -2.92 -2.23
CA ALA A 79 2.01 -3.01 -1.30
C ALA A 79 2.52 -1.64 -0.84
N HIS A 80 2.46 -0.62 -1.69
CA HIS A 80 2.78 0.74 -1.28
C HIS A 80 1.82 1.26 -0.20
N ARG A 81 0.51 1.16 -0.44
CA ARG A 81 -0.52 1.55 0.54
C ARG A 81 -0.34 0.78 1.84
N ALA A 82 -0.16 -0.53 1.75
CA ALA A 82 0.01 -1.42 2.88
C ALA A 82 1.20 -1.02 3.78
N ALA A 83 2.36 -0.78 3.16
CA ALA A 83 3.58 -0.36 3.85
C ALA A 83 3.40 0.99 4.59
N ALA A 84 2.60 1.91 4.05
CA ALA A 84 2.31 3.20 4.66
C ALA A 84 1.13 3.18 5.66
N ASN A 85 0.24 2.18 5.58
CA ASN A 85 -1.03 2.17 6.30
C ASN A 85 -1.04 1.28 7.54
N PHE A 86 -0.72 -0.01 7.43
CA PHE A 86 -0.97 -0.99 8.52
C PHE A 86 0.02 -0.88 9.68
N GLY A 87 1.10 -0.13 9.50
CA GLY A 87 2.05 0.20 10.57
C GLY A 87 1.58 1.34 11.46
N GLN A 88 0.55 2.10 11.07
CA GLN A 88 0.18 3.34 11.73
C GLN A 88 -0.12 3.16 13.22
N HIS A 89 -0.99 2.23 13.60
CA HIS A 89 -1.28 1.99 15.02
C HIS A 89 -0.12 1.33 15.76
N MET A 90 0.63 0.45 15.11
CA MET A 90 1.77 -0.24 15.73
C MET A 90 2.86 0.75 16.15
N TYR A 91 3.18 1.73 15.31
CA TYR A 91 4.21 2.73 15.60
C TYR A 91 3.65 4.00 16.25
N GLY A 92 2.45 4.43 15.85
CA GLY A 92 1.84 5.68 16.31
C GLY A 92 0.81 5.54 17.43
N GLY A 93 0.45 4.31 17.83
CA GLY A 93 -0.44 4.06 18.95
C GLY A 93 0.16 4.47 20.30
N TYR A 94 1.49 4.59 20.39
CA TYR A 94 2.15 5.26 21.51
C TYR A 94 2.48 6.71 21.13
N PHE A 95 1.70 7.66 21.64
CA PHE A 95 1.74 9.06 21.21
C PHE A 95 3.13 9.71 21.29
N SER A 96 3.96 9.32 22.27
CA SER A 96 5.33 9.86 22.40
C SER A 96 6.27 9.40 21.30
N ASN A 97 6.01 8.25 20.67
CA ASN A 97 6.80 7.74 19.55
C ASN A 97 6.44 8.44 18.22
N HIS A 98 5.21 8.93 18.09
CA HIS A 98 4.74 9.63 16.89
C HIS A 98 3.77 10.78 17.22
N PRO A 99 4.25 11.86 17.88
CA PRO A 99 3.41 12.98 18.25
C PRO A 99 2.93 13.71 16.99
N THR A 100 1.61 13.84 16.83
CA THR A 100 1.01 14.48 15.65
C THR A 100 0.91 15.99 15.76
N ILE A 101 1.12 16.54 16.95
CA ILE A 101 0.99 17.98 17.26
C ILE A 101 2.07 18.36 18.27
N ALA A 102 2.71 19.51 18.04
CA ALA A 102 3.44 20.26 19.05
C ALA A 102 2.60 21.48 19.49
N ARG A 103 2.32 21.63 20.78
CA ARG A 103 1.48 22.68 21.37
C ARG A 103 2.25 23.87 21.92
N THR A 104 3.58 23.77 21.94
CA THR A 104 4.48 24.83 22.41
C THR A 104 5.52 25.10 21.34
N ASP A 105 6.04 26.32 21.33
CA ASP A 105 7.17 26.67 20.48
C ASP A 105 8.42 25.89 20.90
N MET A 106 9.39 25.84 19.98
CA MET A 106 10.71 25.30 20.30
C MET A 106 11.34 26.12 21.43
N PRO A 107 11.83 25.48 22.50
CA PRO A 107 12.51 26.19 23.58
C PRO A 107 13.71 26.98 23.06
N THR A 108 13.92 28.18 23.61
CA THR A 108 15.09 29.02 23.30
C THR A 108 16.31 28.62 24.14
N GLU A 109 17.51 29.08 23.77
CA GLU A 109 18.75 28.81 24.52
C GLU A 109 18.76 29.42 25.94
N VAL A 110 17.83 30.32 26.25
CA VAL A 110 17.69 30.90 27.59
C VAL A 110 17.08 29.86 28.53
N MET A 111 17.93 29.26 29.37
CA MET A 111 17.51 28.28 30.36
C MET A 111 16.69 28.95 31.48
N THR A 112 15.44 28.50 31.66
CA THR A 112 14.62 28.82 32.84
C THR A 112 14.53 27.62 33.76
N ASP A 113 14.21 27.83 35.05
CA ASP A 113 14.05 26.74 36.02
C ASP A 113 13.04 25.66 35.56
N GLU A 114 11.99 26.06 34.83
CA GLU A 114 11.00 25.13 34.24
C GLU A 114 11.60 24.16 33.21
N MET A 115 12.74 24.49 32.59
CA MET A 115 13.38 23.65 31.57
C MET A 115 14.16 22.48 32.15
N PHE A 116 14.46 22.49 33.46
CA PHE A 116 15.08 21.36 34.14
C PHE A 116 14.10 20.20 34.36
N ASP A 117 12.79 20.46 34.35
CA ASP A 117 11.75 19.43 34.33
C ASP A 117 11.39 19.05 32.88
N THR A 118 12.28 18.27 32.27
CA THR A 118 12.20 17.88 30.86
C THR A 118 10.93 17.07 30.55
N GLU A 119 10.44 16.27 31.49
CA GLU A 119 9.21 15.49 31.31
C GLU A 119 7.99 16.40 31.22
N THR A 120 7.83 17.35 32.15
CA THR A 120 6.73 18.30 32.12
C THR A 120 6.76 19.16 30.86
N VAL A 121 7.95 19.60 30.43
CA VAL A 121 8.12 20.37 29.19
C VAL A 121 7.69 19.55 27.97
N LEU A 122 8.13 18.30 27.86
CA LEU A 122 7.73 17.41 26.76
C LEU A 122 6.23 17.12 26.77
N LEU A 123 5.63 16.86 27.94
CA LEU A 123 4.18 16.62 28.05
C LEU A 123 3.35 17.87 27.73
N ARG A 124 3.88 19.08 27.98
CA ARG A 124 3.26 20.34 27.54
C ARG A 124 3.35 20.50 26.02
N CYS A 125 4.47 20.11 25.41
CA CYS A 125 4.67 20.16 23.97
C CYS A 125 3.82 19.10 23.23
N PHE A 126 3.80 17.86 23.67
CA PHE A 126 3.07 16.76 23.05
C PHE A 126 1.55 16.95 23.07
N PRO A 127 0.80 16.18 22.25
CA PRO A 127 -0.66 16.27 22.22
C PRO A 127 -1.28 16.16 23.61
N SER A 128 -2.38 16.88 23.86
CA SER A 128 -3.15 16.70 25.09
C SER A 128 -3.70 15.27 25.15
N LYS A 129 -4.11 14.82 26.34
CA LYS A 129 -4.70 13.47 26.51
C LYS A 129 -5.85 13.21 25.53
N VAL A 130 -6.75 14.19 25.37
CA VAL A 130 -7.88 14.08 24.44
C VAL A 130 -7.39 13.96 23.00
N GLN A 131 -6.44 14.80 22.56
CA GLN A 131 -5.89 14.75 21.20
C GLN A 131 -5.17 13.43 20.93
N ALA A 132 -4.34 12.97 21.86
CA ALA A 132 -3.62 11.70 21.75
C ALA A 132 -4.61 10.53 21.64
N THR A 133 -5.61 10.46 22.53
CA THR A 133 -6.61 9.37 22.50
C THR A 133 -7.46 9.41 21.22
N THR A 134 -7.85 10.59 20.72
CA THR A 134 -8.57 10.70 19.45
C THR A 134 -7.74 10.17 18.28
N VAL A 135 -6.47 10.58 18.18
CA VAL A 135 -5.57 10.10 17.13
C VAL A 135 -5.36 8.59 17.24
N MET A 136 -5.08 8.07 18.44
CA MET A 136 -4.89 6.64 18.66
C MET A 136 -6.11 5.83 18.18
N ALA A 137 -7.33 6.25 18.51
CA ALA A 137 -8.56 5.59 18.06
C ALA A 137 -8.70 5.59 16.53
N VAL A 138 -8.35 6.71 15.87
CA VAL A 138 -8.35 6.79 14.40
C VAL A 138 -7.30 5.84 13.80
N LEU A 139 -6.07 5.82 14.34
CA LEU A 139 -5.03 4.93 13.84
C LEU A 139 -5.40 3.46 14.02
N GLU A 140 -6.07 3.11 15.13
CA GLU A 140 -6.57 1.75 15.38
C GLU A 140 -7.54 1.32 14.28
N VAL A 141 -8.52 2.16 13.96
CA VAL A 141 -9.51 1.90 12.90
C VAL A 141 -8.82 1.76 11.53
N LEU A 142 -7.91 2.68 11.18
CA LEU A 142 -7.22 2.66 9.88
C LEU A 142 -6.24 1.49 9.72
N SER A 143 -5.76 0.91 10.82
CA SER A 143 -4.83 -0.23 10.82
C SER A 143 -5.52 -1.58 10.96
N ASN A 144 -6.85 -1.60 11.01
CA ASN A 144 -7.66 -2.79 11.24
C ASN A 144 -8.03 -3.45 9.91
N HIS A 145 -7.70 -4.75 9.77
CA HIS A 145 -8.12 -5.55 8.62
C HIS A 145 -9.56 -6.02 8.78
N SER A 146 -10.36 -5.84 7.72
CA SER A 146 -11.72 -6.36 7.67
C SER A 146 -11.73 -7.90 7.73
N PRO A 147 -12.73 -8.54 8.35
CA PRO A 147 -12.94 -9.99 8.20
C PRO A 147 -13.16 -10.42 6.74
N ASP A 148 -13.70 -9.52 5.92
CA ASP A 148 -14.03 -9.76 4.51
C ASP A 148 -12.95 -9.21 3.56
N GLU A 149 -11.73 -8.98 4.07
CA GLU A 149 -10.63 -8.41 3.29
C GLU A 149 -10.18 -9.34 2.15
N GLU A 150 -9.92 -8.77 0.98
CA GLU A 150 -9.36 -9.49 -0.16
C GLU A 150 -7.84 -9.30 -0.25
N TYR A 151 -7.13 -10.42 -0.42
CA TYR A 151 -5.68 -10.43 -0.48
C TYR A 151 -5.17 -10.81 -1.89
N PRO A 152 -4.04 -10.25 -2.33
CA PRO A 152 -3.44 -10.58 -3.61
C PRO A 152 -3.21 -12.09 -3.76
N GLY A 153 -3.59 -12.65 -4.92
CA GLY A 153 -3.37 -14.07 -5.21
C GLY A 153 -4.31 -15.03 -4.47
N LYS A 154 -5.34 -14.55 -3.78
CA LYS A 154 -6.36 -15.39 -3.12
C LYS A 154 -7.63 -15.58 -3.93
N THR A 155 -8.32 -14.47 -4.25
CA THR A 155 -9.57 -14.51 -5.00
C THR A 155 -9.27 -14.42 -6.49
N LYS A 156 -9.78 -15.39 -7.25
CA LYS A 156 -9.72 -15.37 -8.72
C LYS A 156 -11.05 -14.88 -9.27
N GLU A 157 -10.96 -14.02 -10.28
CA GLU A 157 -12.11 -13.71 -11.11
C GLU A 157 -12.52 -14.97 -11.89
N PRO A 158 -13.81 -15.37 -11.92
CA PRO A 158 -14.26 -16.57 -12.63
C PRO A 158 -13.80 -16.64 -14.09
N SER A 159 -13.81 -15.51 -14.81
CA SER A 159 -13.33 -15.45 -16.20
C SER A 159 -11.84 -15.78 -16.35
N TRP A 160 -11.02 -15.57 -15.30
CA TRP A 160 -9.61 -15.94 -15.31
C TRP A 160 -9.40 -17.43 -15.06
N GLU A 161 -10.33 -18.10 -14.37
CA GLU A 161 -10.23 -19.54 -14.13
C GLU A 161 -10.49 -20.36 -15.40
N GLU A 162 -11.41 -19.88 -16.23
CA GLU A 162 -11.78 -20.51 -17.51
C GLU A 162 -10.67 -20.40 -18.57
N ASP A 163 -9.87 -19.34 -18.52
CA ASP A 163 -8.75 -19.11 -19.43
C ASP A 163 -7.44 -19.67 -18.85
N LEU A 164 -7.01 -20.83 -19.34
CA LEU A 164 -5.78 -21.49 -18.89
C LEU A 164 -4.52 -20.65 -19.11
N VAL A 165 -4.52 -19.72 -20.07
CA VAL A 165 -3.38 -18.83 -20.31
C VAL A 165 -3.25 -17.78 -19.21
N ILE A 166 -4.35 -17.46 -18.50
CA ILE A 166 -4.38 -16.51 -17.38
C ILE A 166 -4.36 -17.23 -16.02
N ASN A 167 -5.09 -18.35 -15.88
CA ASN A 167 -5.18 -19.12 -14.64
C ASN A 167 -3.80 -19.61 -14.18
N ASN A 168 -3.00 -20.16 -15.09
CA ASN A 168 -1.67 -20.69 -14.76
C ASN A 168 -0.71 -19.61 -14.22
N PRO A 169 -0.57 -18.43 -14.87
CA PRO A 169 0.17 -17.30 -14.31
C PRO A 169 -0.39 -16.78 -12.99
N PHE A 170 -1.70 -16.74 -12.79
CA PHE A 170 -2.28 -16.34 -11.51
C PHE A 170 -1.86 -17.31 -10.39
N GLU A 171 -1.96 -18.61 -10.64
CA GLU A 171 -1.54 -19.65 -9.68
C GLU A 171 -0.05 -19.57 -9.39
N GLN A 172 0.77 -19.26 -10.41
CA GLN A 172 2.19 -19.00 -10.21
C GLN A 172 2.42 -17.75 -9.36
N PHE A 173 1.73 -16.65 -9.64
CA PHE A 173 1.82 -15.43 -8.86
C PHE A 173 1.44 -15.67 -7.39
N ALA A 174 0.38 -16.43 -7.12
CA ALA A 174 -0.02 -16.83 -5.77
C ALA A 174 1.03 -17.72 -5.07
N ARG A 175 1.77 -18.55 -5.81
CA ARG A 175 2.93 -19.29 -5.27
C ARG A 175 4.08 -18.35 -4.93
N GLU A 176 4.43 -17.44 -5.83
CA GLU A 176 5.52 -16.48 -5.64
C GLU A 176 5.28 -15.56 -4.44
N LEU A 177 4.03 -15.15 -4.19
CA LEU A 177 3.67 -14.40 -2.99
C LEU A 177 3.93 -15.21 -1.70
N ARG A 178 3.56 -16.49 -1.67
CA ARG A 178 3.84 -17.38 -0.52
C ARG A 178 5.34 -17.55 -0.30
N ASP A 179 6.10 -17.72 -1.37
CA ASP A 179 7.55 -17.81 -1.29
C ASP A 179 8.18 -16.49 -0.80
N PHE A 180 7.61 -15.35 -1.20
CA PHE A 180 8.02 -14.04 -0.71
C PHE A 180 7.77 -13.87 0.79
N GLU A 181 6.65 -14.37 1.33
CA GLU A 181 6.43 -14.41 2.78
C GLU A 181 7.53 -15.18 3.50
N ASN A 182 7.98 -16.32 2.95
CA ASN A 182 9.08 -17.09 3.50
C ASN A 182 10.40 -16.30 3.48
N ILE A 183 10.65 -15.49 2.45
CA ILE A 183 11.80 -14.60 2.39
C ILE A 183 11.73 -13.55 3.51
N ILE A 184 10.56 -12.92 3.74
CA ILE A 184 10.36 -11.99 4.87
C ILE A 184 10.63 -12.68 6.20
N ASN A 185 10.07 -13.86 6.42
CA ASN A 185 10.27 -14.63 7.64
C ASN A 185 11.74 -14.95 7.88
N LYS A 186 12.47 -15.39 6.84
CA LYS A 186 13.92 -15.63 6.93
C LYS A 186 14.68 -14.35 7.30
N ARG A 187 14.38 -13.24 6.63
CA ARG A 187 15.02 -11.93 6.90
C ARG A 187 14.74 -11.43 8.32
N ASN A 188 13.54 -11.64 8.85
CA ASN A 188 13.19 -11.24 10.21
C ASN A 188 13.88 -12.12 11.28
N ASN A 189 14.26 -13.35 10.95
CA ASN A 189 14.98 -14.25 11.84
C ASN A 189 16.51 -14.17 11.73
N ASP A 190 17.03 -13.46 10.73
CA ASP A 190 18.47 -13.28 10.52
C ASP A 190 19.04 -12.24 11.49
N GLN A 191 19.81 -12.71 12.46
CA GLN A 191 20.44 -11.85 13.49
C GLN A 191 21.48 -10.88 12.93
N THR A 192 21.95 -11.09 11.69
CA THR A 192 22.85 -10.14 11.02
C THR A 192 22.09 -8.91 10.51
N LEU A 193 20.78 -9.04 10.26
CA LEU A 193 19.91 -7.96 9.78
C LEU A 193 19.35 -7.13 10.95
N ARG A 194 20.24 -6.33 11.56
CA ARG A 194 19.93 -5.54 12.78
C ARG A 194 18.74 -4.58 12.68
N ASN A 195 18.42 -4.12 11.47
CA ASN A 195 17.27 -3.26 11.21
C ASN A 195 15.92 -4.01 11.23
N ARG A 196 15.95 -5.34 11.35
CA ARG A 196 14.77 -6.22 11.36
C ARG A 196 14.77 -7.21 12.53
N ASN A 197 15.94 -7.39 13.15
CA ASN A 197 16.16 -8.32 14.25
C ASN A 197 17.14 -7.67 15.25
N GLY A 198 16.68 -7.36 16.46
CA GLY A 198 17.48 -6.69 17.47
C GLY A 198 16.70 -6.32 18.72
N PHE A 199 17.40 -5.83 19.74
CA PHE A 199 16.78 -5.38 21.00
C PHE A 199 15.83 -4.19 20.71
N HIS A 200 14.56 -4.32 21.11
CA HIS A 200 13.48 -3.36 20.82
C HIS A 200 13.17 -3.14 19.32
N VAL A 201 13.66 -3.99 18.42
CA VAL A 201 13.30 -3.95 17.00
C VAL A 201 12.13 -4.89 16.75
N ILE A 202 11.02 -4.32 16.27
CA ILE A 202 9.85 -5.10 15.85
C ILE A 202 10.14 -5.71 14.47
N PRO A 203 9.89 -7.02 14.26
CA PRO A 203 10.00 -7.64 12.94
C PRO A 203 9.15 -6.89 11.91
N TYR A 204 9.72 -6.57 10.75
CA TYR A 204 8.97 -5.86 9.71
C TYR A 204 8.12 -6.85 8.93
N GLU A 205 6.80 -6.73 9.05
CA GLU A 205 5.84 -7.66 8.45
C GLU A 205 4.80 -6.99 7.54
N LEU A 206 4.91 -5.68 7.34
CA LEU A 206 3.98 -4.86 6.54
C LEU A 206 3.91 -5.22 5.06
N LEU A 207 4.83 -6.07 4.56
CA LEU A 207 4.83 -6.55 3.17
C LEU A 207 4.56 -8.06 3.08
N LYS A 208 4.11 -8.69 4.16
CA LYS A 208 3.57 -10.05 4.06
C LYS A 208 2.34 -10.05 3.14
N PRO A 209 2.04 -11.12 2.40
CA PRO A 209 0.95 -11.12 1.42
C PRO A 209 -0.43 -11.46 2.01
N VAL A 210 -0.49 -11.95 3.26
CA VAL A 210 -1.72 -12.34 3.93
C VAL A 210 -1.64 -12.03 5.43
N SER A 211 -2.78 -11.68 6.01
CA SER A 211 -2.99 -11.48 7.43
C SER A 211 -4.36 -11.97 7.89
N GLY A 212 -4.55 -11.99 9.21
CA GLY A 212 -5.84 -12.22 9.85
C GLY A 212 -6.59 -10.91 10.11
N PRO A 213 -7.87 -10.99 10.50
CA PRO A 213 -8.64 -9.80 10.85
C PRO A 213 -8.03 -9.07 12.06
N ARG A 214 -8.41 -7.80 12.26
CA ARG A 214 -7.93 -6.90 13.34
C ARG A 214 -6.58 -6.24 13.05
N VAL A 215 -6.10 -5.44 14.00
CA VAL A 215 -4.80 -4.77 13.91
C VAL A 215 -3.69 -5.82 14.08
N THR A 216 -2.98 -6.11 13.01
CA THR A 216 -1.92 -7.14 12.99
C THR A 216 -0.53 -6.59 12.72
N GLY A 217 -0.42 -5.38 12.16
CA GLY A 217 0.87 -4.82 11.72
C GLY A 217 1.51 -5.61 10.59
N LYS A 218 0.70 -6.27 9.78
CA LYS A 218 1.09 -7.08 8.63
C LYS A 218 0.38 -6.56 7.39
N ASP A 219 0.85 -7.03 6.24
CA ASP A 219 0.06 -7.26 5.01
C ASP A 219 0.12 -6.26 3.85
N VAL A 220 -0.01 -6.81 2.64
CA VAL A 220 -0.28 -6.19 1.34
C VAL A 220 -1.73 -6.46 0.96
N ILE A 221 -2.59 -5.45 1.01
CA ILE A 221 -4.00 -5.57 0.58
C ILE A 221 -4.12 -5.23 -0.90
N LEU A 222 -5.01 -5.86 -1.66
CA LEU A 222 -5.47 -5.29 -2.92
C LEU A 222 -6.89 -4.75 -2.69
N ILE A 223 -7.09 -3.44 -2.78
CA ILE A 223 -8.45 -2.96 -3.04
C ILE A 223 -8.68 -3.17 -4.53
N LEU A 224 -9.15 -4.36 -4.91
CA LEU A 224 -10.07 -4.40 -6.03
C LEU A 224 -11.33 -3.72 -5.50
N ALA A 225 -11.65 -2.55 -6.05
CA ALA A 225 -12.92 -1.91 -5.78
C ALA A 225 -14.02 -2.82 -6.36
N ASN A 226 -14.37 -3.89 -5.64
CA ASN A 226 -15.67 -4.50 -5.73
C ASN A 226 -16.63 -3.64 -4.90
N THR A 227 -16.62 -2.33 -5.16
CA THR A 227 -17.86 -1.58 -5.05
C THR A 227 -18.78 -2.27 -6.05
N LYS A 228 -19.61 -3.19 -5.58
CA LYS A 228 -20.95 -3.33 -6.15
C LYS A 228 -21.45 -1.90 -6.27
N ILE A 229 -21.40 -1.35 -7.48
CA ILE A 229 -22.08 -0.10 -7.79
C ILE A 229 -23.52 -0.44 -7.42
N PRO A 230 -24.11 0.19 -6.38
CA PRO A 230 -25.48 -0.11 -6.03
C PRO A 230 -26.32 0.17 -7.29
N ASP A 231 -27.22 -0.75 -7.63
CA ASP A 231 -28.07 -0.64 -8.82
C ASP A 231 -28.94 0.64 -8.81
N ASN A 232 -29.00 1.33 -7.67
CA ASN A 232 -29.65 2.62 -7.49
C ASN A 232 -28.74 3.63 -6.78
N LEU A 233 -28.59 4.81 -7.39
CA LEU A 233 -27.91 5.98 -6.84
C LEU A 233 -28.68 6.70 -5.72
N GLU A 234 -29.91 6.26 -5.42
CA GLU A 234 -30.76 6.88 -4.38
C GLU A 234 -30.46 6.39 -2.95
N ASP A 235 -29.72 5.28 -2.78
CA ASP A 235 -29.42 4.72 -1.45
C ASP A 235 -28.16 5.32 -0.79
N VAL A 236 -27.55 6.35 -1.40
CA VAL A 236 -26.33 7.03 -0.88
C VAL A 236 -26.62 8.48 -0.44
N LEU A 237 -27.90 8.84 -0.23
CA LEU A 237 -28.30 10.13 0.36
C LEU A 237 -29.21 9.96 1.57
#